data_AF-A0AAI8RA03-F1
#
_entry.id   AF-A0AAI8RA03-F1
#
_cell.length_a   1.000
_cell.length_b   1.000
_cell.length_c   1.000
_cell.angle_alpha   90.00
_cell.angle_beta   90.00
_cell.angle_gamma   90.00
#
_symmetry.space_group_name_H-M   'P 1'
#
loop_
_entity.id
_entity.type
_entity.pdbx_description
1 polymer ?
#
loop_
_entity_poly.entity_id
_entity_poly.type
_entity_poly.pdbx_seq_one_letter_code
_entity_poly.pdbx_strand_id
1 'polypeptide(L)' 'MTNIYDDQQFFDQYKEMPRSKNGLQGAGEWPTLATIFPNLHGQTVLDLGCGYGWHCRYAASQGAKKTLVSTCLRRC' A
#
# COMPACT_ATOMS: atom_id res chain seq x y z
N MET A 1 10.19 3.95 26.63
CA MET A 1 8.90 4.23 25.98
C MET A 1 8.75 3.23 24.85
N THR A 2 7.69 2.43 24.89
CA THR A 2 7.38 1.45 23.84
C THR A 2 6.51 2.14 22.80
N ASN A 3 6.81 1.97 21.51
CA ASN A 3 6.00 2.55 20.45
C ASN A 3 4.72 1.72 20.28
N ILE A 4 3.58 2.37 20.03
CA ILE A 4 2.33 1.66 19.70
C ILE A 4 2.46 0.82 18.41
N TYR A 5 3.39 1.20 17.53
CA TYR A 5 3.71 0.44 16.32
C TYR A 5 4.57 -0.80 16.59
N ASP A 6 4.99 -1.05 17.84
CA ASP A 6 5.62 -2.31 18.25
C ASP A 6 4.60 -3.27 18.90
N ASP A 7 3.34 -2.84 19.06
CA ASP A 7 2.27 -3.62 19.69
C ASP A 7 1.58 -4.57 18.70
N GLN A 8 1.62 -5.86 18.99
CA GLN A 8 0.99 -6.89 18.18
C GLN A 8 -0.54 -6.73 18.11
N GLN A 9 -1.18 -6.33 19.22
CA GLN A 9 -2.63 -6.13 19.27
C GLN A 9 -3.05 -4.97 18.35
N PHE A 10 -2.26 -3.90 18.31
CA PHE A 10 -2.48 -2.80 17.37
C PHE A 10 -2.42 -3.30 15.92
N PHE A 11 -1.38 -4.08 15.58
CA PHE A 11 -1.28 -4.66 14.24
C PHE A 11 -2.44 -5.57 13.90
N ASP A 12 -2.90 -6.41 14.83
CA ASP A 12 -4.00 -7.34 14.58
C ASP A 12 -5.30 -6.58 14.25
N GLN A 13 -5.60 -5.48 14.96
CA GLN A 13 -6.71 -4.61 14.60
C GLN A 13 -6.50 -3.91 13.26
N TYR A 14 -5.27 -3.49 12.95
CA TYR A 14 -4.94 -2.89 11.67
C TYR A 14 -5.19 -3.84 10.47
N LYS A 15 -4.97 -5.15 10.64
CA LYS A 15 -5.28 -6.16 9.61
C LYS A 15 -6.78 -6.22 9.29
N GLU A 16 -7.62 -5.85 10.26
CA GLU A 16 -9.07 -5.94 10.14
C GLU A 16 -9.69 -4.77 9.36
N MET A 17 -8.93 -3.70 9.13
CA MET A 17 -9.40 -2.54 8.37
C MET A 17 -9.82 -2.91 6.93
N PRO A 18 -10.87 -2.29 6.37
CA PRO A 18 -11.33 -2.58 5.01
C PRO A 18 -10.24 -2.47 3.95
N ARG A 19 -9.35 -1.46 4.04
CA ARG A 19 -8.19 -1.30 3.13
C ARG A 19 -7.20 -2.47 3.23
N SER A 20 -7.02 -3.06 4.41
CA SER A 20 -6.14 -4.21 4.62
C SER A 20 -6.72 -5.48 4.00
N LYS A 21 -8.04 -5.69 4.12
CA LYS A 21 -8.76 -6.88 3.64
C LYS A 21 -9.11 -6.83 2.15
N ASN A 22 -9.63 -5.70 1.70
CA ASN A 22 -10.26 -5.56 0.38
C ASN A 22 -9.38 -4.80 -0.62
N GLY A 23 -8.13 -4.50 -0.24
CA GLY A 23 -7.18 -3.75 -1.07
C GLY A 23 -7.64 -2.34 -1.39
N LEU A 24 -7.30 -1.85 -2.58
CA LEU A 24 -7.62 -0.49 -3.02
C LEU A 24 -9.14 -0.25 -3.11
N GLN A 25 -9.95 -1.28 -3.32
CA GLN A 25 -11.41 -1.16 -3.29
C GLN A 25 -11.95 -0.89 -1.87
N GLY A 26 -11.22 -1.30 -0.83
CA GLY A 26 -11.53 -0.99 0.56
C GLY A 26 -10.92 0.32 1.06
N ALA A 27 -10.17 1.03 0.22
CA ALA A 27 -9.57 2.32 0.55
C ALA A 27 -10.51 3.44 0.09
N GLY A 28 -11.09 4.18 1.04
CA GLY A 28 -12.08 5.21 0.74
C GLY A 28 -11.55 6.35 -0.14
N GLU A 29 -10.24 6.61 -0.07
CA GLU A 29 -9.55 7.61 -0.87
C GLU A 29 -9.28 7.15 -2.31
N TRP A 30 -9.32 5.85 -2.59
CA TRP A 30 -8.85 5.28 -3.85
C TRP A 30 -9.60 5.80 -5.10
N PRO A 31 -10.94 5.91 -5.11
CA PRO A 31 -11.67 6.40 -6.28
C PRO A 31 -11.23 7.81 -6.68
N THR A 32 -10.95 8.69 -5.72
CA THR A 32 -10.47 10.04 -6.00
C THR A 32 -8.99 10.02 -6.38
N LEU A 33 -8.16 9.32 -5.61
CA LEU A 33 -6.71 9.26 -5.82
C LEU A 33 -6.35 8.68 -7.20
N ALA A 34 -7.05 7.63 -7.64
CA ALA A 34 -6.82 7.00 -8.93
C ALA A 34 -6.99 7.97 -10.12
N THR A 35 -7.85 8.99 -9.99
CA THR A 35 -8.08 9.97 -11.08
C THR A 35 -6.95 10.98 -11.25
N ILE A 36 -6.16 11.20 -10.20
CA ILE A 36 -5.03 12.14 -10.21
C ILE A 36 -3.68 11.43 -10.32
N PHE A 37 -3.67 10.09 -10.42
CA PHE A 37 -2.44 9.33 -10.53
C PHE A 37 -1.75 9.63 -11.87
N PRO A 38 -0.44 9.93 -11.89
CA PRO A 38 0.29 10.12 -13.13
C PRO A 38 0.44 8.80 -13.89
N ASN A 39 0.79 8.88 -15.17
CA ASN A 39 1.18 7.70 -15.93
C ASN A 39 2.42 7.04 -15.29
N LEU A 40 2.32 5.76 -14.93
CA LEU A 40 3.37 5.01 -14.25
C LEU A 40 4.20 4.15 -15.21
N HIS A 41 3.83 4.04 -16.47
CA HIS A 41 4.52 3.18 -17.43
C HIS A 41 6.00 3.57 -17.58
N GLY A 42 6.91 2.63 -17.32
CA GLY A 42 8.36 2.85 -17.39
C GLY A 42 8.96 3.62 -16.20
N GLN A 43 8.12 4.09 -15.27
CA GLN A 43 8.55 4.90 -14.12
C GLN A 43 9.13 4.04 -12.99
N THR A 44 9.95 4.65 -12.14
CA THR A 44 10.36 4.07 -10.85
C THR A 44 9.53 4.68 -9.74
N VAL A 45 8.85 3.84 -8.96
CA VAL A 45 7.91 4.24 -7.90
C VAL A 45 8.51 3.92 -6.53
N LEU A 46 8.33 4.81 -5.56
CA LEU A 46 8.65 4.57 -4.15
C LEU A 46 7.34 4.55 -3.35
N ASP A 47 6.99 3.39 -2.79
CA ASP A 47 5.79 3.17 -1.98
C ASP A 47 6.19 3.07 -0.49
N LEU A 48 6.05 4.20 0.20
CA LEU A 48 6.35 4.35 1.62
C LEU A 48 5.16 3.87 2.46
N GLY A 49 5.42 2.93 3.37
CA GLY A 49 4.33 2.33 4.17
C GLY A 49 3.40 1.45 3.33
N CYS A 50 3.96 0.66 2.41
CA CYS A 50 3.16 -0.12 1.46
C CYS A 50 2.22 -1.14 2.11
N GLY A 51 2.50 -1.54 3.37
CA GLY A 51 1.65 -2.42 4.16
C GLY A 51 1.48 -3.77 3.48
N TYR A 52 0.27 -4.06 3.01
CA TYR A 52 -0.04 -5.28 2.26
C TYR A 52 0.33 -5.23 0.77
N GLY A 53 0.94 -4.13 0.30
CA GLY A 53 1.47 -3.99 -1.05
C GLY A 53 0.41 -3.68 -2.11
N TRP A 54 -0.70 -3.04 -1.74
CA TRP A 54 -1.78 -2.76 -2.69
C TRP A 54 -1.37 -1.72 -3.75
N HIS A 55 -0.70 -0.64 -3.34
CA HIS A 55 -0.20 0.38 -4.27
C HIS A 55 0.98 -0.11 -5.09
N CYS A 56 1.91 -0.89 -4.52
CA CYS A 56 3.00 -1.47 -5.30
C CYS A 56 2.50 -2.43 -6.39
N ARG A 57 1.47 -3.25 -6.10
CA ARG A 57 0.80 -4.11 -7.10
C ARG A 57 0.11 -3.29 -8.17
N TYR A 58 -0.57 -2.21 -7.78
CA TYR A 58 -1.17 -1.28 -8.74
C TYR A 58 -0.11 -0.66 -9.66
N ALA A 59 0.97 -0.11 -9.11
CA ALA A 59 2.05 0.48 -9.89
C ALA A 59 2.65 -0.54 -10.89
N ALA A 60 2.88 -1.78 -10.47
CA ALA A 60 3.33 -2.85 -11.35
C ALA A 60 2.31 -3.14 -12.47
N SER A 61 1.01 -3.20 -12.16
CA SER A 61 -0.06 -3.41 -13.16
C SER A 61 -0.17 -2.27 -14.18
N GLN A 62 0.24 -1.05 -13.79
CA GLN A 62 0.28 0.13 -14.67
C GLN A 62 1.59 0.23 -15.47
N GLY A 63 2.46 -0.78 -15.40
CA GLY A 63 3.70 -0.85 -16.18
C GLY A 63 4.88 -0.11 -15.56
N ALA A 64 4.88 0.15 -14.25
CA ALA A 64 6.06 0.69 -13.58
C ALA A 64 7.27 -0.23 -13.81
N LYS A 65 8.42 0.38 -14.14
CA LYS A 65 9.68 -0.34 -14.37
C LYS A 65 10.21 -0.97 -13.08
N LYS A 66 10.04 -0.28 -11.96
CA LYS A 66 10.52 -0.73 -10.64
C LYS A 66 9.70 -0.06 -9.54
N THR A 67 9.34 -0.83 -8.52
CA THR A 67 8.73 -0.28 -7.29
C THR A 67 9.62 -0.60 -6.11
N LEU A 68 10.02 0.43 -5.36
CA LEU A 68 10.73 0.33 -4.09
C LEU A 68 9.72 0.44 -2.96
N VAL A 69 9.90 -0.35 -1.91
CA VAL A 69 8.96 -0.44 -0.78
C VAL A 69 9.71 -0.35 0.54
N SER A 70 9.18 0.41 1.51
CA SER A 70 9.80 0.54 2.84
C SER A 70 9.27 -0.43 3.88
N THR A 71 8.03 -0.92 3.73
CA THR A 71 7.31 -1.64 4.81
C THR A 71 6.30 -2.65 4.24
N CYS A 72 6.75 -3.85 3.88
CA CYS A 72 5.87 -4.93 3.42
C CYS A 72 5.49 -5.85 4.60
N LEU A 73 4.23 -5.81 5.04
CA LEU A 73 3.63 -6.73 6.02
C LEU A 73 3.42 -8.13 5.43
N ARG A 74 3.46 -8.27 4.11
CA ARG A 74 3.55 -9.52 3.35
C ARG A 74 4.46 -9.30 2.16
N ARG A 75 5.20 -10.32 1.70
CA ARG A 75 6.04 -10.21 0.51
C ARG A 75 5.25 -9.62 -0.66
N CYS A 76 5.67 -8.40 -0.99
CA CYS A 76 5.52 -7.78 -2.28
C CYS A 76 6.66 -8.33 -3.17
#